data_AF-A0A6A6XCX1-F1
#
_entry.id   AF-A0A6A6XCX1-F1
#
_cell.length_a   1.000
_cell.length_b   1.000
_cell.length_c   1.000
_cell.angle_alpha   90.00
_cell.angle_beta   90.00
_cell.angle_gamma   90.00
#
_symmetry.space_group_name_H-M   'P 1'
#
loop_
_entity.id
_entity.type
_entity.pdbx_description
1 polymer ?
#
loop_
_entity_poly.entity_id
_entity_poly.type
_entity_poly.pdbx_seq_one_letter_code
_entity_poly.pdbx_strand_id
1 'polypeptide(L)'
;MTEQNKLNIPEEKEKSALSSMIQSSFPSNEKSLSVEYEYSVSRIFELRRRQRGLFGKGRPEEIIQLFQPPSSSVIFTGFKTSNFLAGRDISIERLRRWMDECSSSHNDCLVTSTTQDDSSRPARLLDITPIQRGSEVGIKIIETTSGRSYRYACLSHRWDIAIKHHQTTTENISNFLDFLNLNLMPANFRDAVAIARDLNIQYVWIDSLCIIQSGDSGEDIRRELAKMGSIYQNAYLTIAAVSSPSSSEGCFIKDKWPDICFLVSDNANDAHLIGARVLDKKGILVSLEDTKQHYPLLSRAWVFQERLLSRRILLCNYGEFAFECLESSICECNSSLAPHPRSDLGQNLKWLGNLDFNHTRLLKSSTSLGPGAIKSWKTIIETYMQLELSYLSDTLPAIAGCAQVMALHLNHNYVAGLWEETLPTDLLWYVQARKGRTVPKPRAKGSTAPSWSWA
;
A
#
# COMPACT_ATOMS: atom_id res chain seq x y z
N MET A 1 -13.01 4.27 39.08
CA MET A 1 -12.61 2.85 38.98
C MET A 1 -13.87 2.05 38.73
N THR A 2 -14.24 1.91 37.45
CA THR A 2 -15.36 1.10 37.02
C THR A 2 -14.79 -0.25 36.58
N GLU A 3 -15.23 -1.33 37.23
CA GLU A 3 -14.83 -2.70 36.88
C GLU A 3 -15.14 -2.96 35.40
N GLN A 4 -14.09 -3.20 34.63
CA GLN A 4 -14.19 -3.63 33.24
C GLN A 4 -14.70 -5.08 33.23
N ASN A 5 -15.82 -5.34 32.53
CA ASN A 5 -16.34 -6.69 32.30
C ASN A 5 -15.29 -7.53 31.56
N LYS A 6 -14.55 -8.36 32.31
CA LYS A 6 -13.59 -9.32 31.78
C LYS A 6 -14.32 -10.59 31.38
N LEU A 7 -14.34 -10.91 30.08
CA LEU A 7 -14.71 -12.24 29.61
C LEU A 7 -13.51 -13.18 29.80
N ASN A 8 -13.53 -13.95 30.89
CA ASN A 8 -12.71 -15.16 31.06
C ASN A 8 -13.32 -16.24 30.16
N ILE A 9 -12.63 -16.66 29.09
CA ILE A 9 -13.06 -17.86 28.39
C ILE A 9 -12.53 -19.10 29.14
N PRO A 10 -13.39 -20.05 29.54
CA PRO A 10 -13.10 -21.21 30.37
C PRO A 10 -12.73 -22.46 29.54
N GLU A 11 -12.61 -23.61 30.21
CA GLU A 11 -12.14 -24.94 29.77
C GLU A 11 -12.60 -25.47 28.38
N GLU A 12 -11.97 -26.55 27.90
CA GLU A 12 -12.07 -27.19 26.56
C GLU A 12 -13.46 -27.26 25.89
N LYS A 13 -14.56 -27.27 26.64
CA LYS A 13 -15.94 -27.35 26.11
C LYS A 13 -16.36 -26.14 25.27
N GLU A 14 -15.95 -24.92 25.63
CA GLU A 14 -16.33 -23.72 24.87
C GLU A 14 -15.48 -23.51 23.60
N LYS A 15 -14.26 -24.08 23.56
CA LYS A 15 -13.44 -24.15 22.33
C LYS A 15 -14.14 -24.96 21.23
N SER A 16 -14.84 -26.02 21.63
CA SER A 16 -15.68 -26.82 20.73
C SER A 16 -16.91 -26.02 20.24
N ALA A 17 -17.52 -25.19 21.10
CA ALA A 17 -18.65 -24.34 20.74
C ALA A 17 -18.27 -23.24 19.75
N LEU A 18 -17.15 -22.53 19.95
CA LEU A 18 -16.65 -21.53 19.01
C LEU A 18 -16.30 -22.16 17.65
N SER A 19 -15.63 -23.32 17.67
CA SER A 19 -15.36 -24.12 16.47
C SER A 19 -16.65 -24.52 15.74
N SER A 20 -17.69 -24.91 16.47
CA SER A 20 -18.99 -25.30 15.91
C SER A 20 -19.77 -24.11 15.32
N MET A 21 -19.76 -22.95 15.99
CA MET A 21 -20.38 -21.70 15.50
C MET A 21 -19.69 -21.18 14.23
N ILE A 22 -18.36 -21.30 14.17
CA ILE A 22 -17.57 -20.96 12.99
C ILE A 22 -17.94 -21.91 11.83
N GLN A 23 -18.01 -23.22 12.08
CA GLN A 23 -18.41 -24.22 11.06
C GLN A 23 -19.81 -23.98 10.50
N SER A 24 -20.79 -23.61 11.33
CA SER A 24 -22.18 -23.38 10.89
C SER A 24 -22.35 -22.14 10.00
N SER A 25 -21.39 -21.23 10.02
CA SER A 25 -21.47 -19.93 9.36
C SER A 25 -20.84 -19.92 7.94
N PHE A 26 -20.16 -20.99 7.53
CA PHE A 26 -19.62 -21.14 6.17
C PHE A 26 -20.66 -21.76 5.20
N PRO A 27 -20.64 -21.38 3.90
CA PRO A 27 -21.63 -21.82 2.93
C PRO A 27 -21.68 -23.35 2.73
N SER A 28 -22.89 -23.86 2.48
CA SER A 28 -23.30 -25.28 2.49
C SER A 28 -22.47 -26.24 1.62
N ASN A 29 -21.75 -25.74 0.61
CA ASN A 29 -20.93 -26.55 -0.30
C ASN A 29 -19.65 -27.12 0.38
N GLU A 30 -19.36 -26.74 1.63
CA GLU A 30 -18.20 -27.22 2.39
C GLU A 30 -18.57 -28.16 3.56
N LYS A 31 -19.86 -28.51 3.72
CA LYS A 31 -20.37 -29.36 4.83
C LYS A 31 -20.00 -30.85 4.73
N SER A 32 -19.41 -31.31 3.63
CA SER A 32 -19.04 -32.72 3.40
C SER A 32 -17.61 -33.09 3.86
N LEU A 33 -16.88 -32.16 4.46
CA LEU A 33 -15.48 -32.33 4.84
C LEU A 33 -15.34 -32.23 6.36
N SER A 34 -14.65 -33.19 6.99
CA SER A 34 -14.29 -33.10 8.41
C SER A 34 -13.27 -31.97 8.58
N VAL A 35 -13.70 -30.90 9.28
CA VAL A 35 -12.86 -29.74 9.59
C VAL A 35 -12.43 -29.85 11.06
N GLU A 36 -11.14 -30.06 11.29
CA GLU A 36 -10.54 -30.02 12.63
C GLU A 36 -9.88 -28.64 12.83
N TYR A 37 -10.19 -27.99 13.95
CA TYR A 37 -9.55 -26.75 14.40
C TYR A 37 -8.54 -27.10 15.49
N GLU A 38 -7.26 -26.88 15.23
CA GLU A 38 -6.17 -27.24 16.15
C GLU A 38 -5.52 -25.97 16.71
N TYR A 39 -5.53 -25.81 18.03
CA TYR A 39 -4.93 -24.66 18.72
C TYR A 39 -3.44 -24.88 18.97
N SER A 40 -2.60 -23.92 18.56
CA SER A 40 -1.16 -23.98 18.83
C SER A 40 -0.80 -23.19 20.08
N VAL A 41 -0.37 -23.89 21.14
CA VAL A 41 0.05 -23.28 22.42
C VAL A 41 1.28 -22.37 22.25
N SER A 42 2.03 -22.50 21.14
CA SER A 42 3.19 -21.66 20.82
C SER A 42 2.86 -20.46 19.91
N ARG A 43 1.64 -20.35 19.36
CA ARG A 43 1.19 -19.26 18.47
C ARG A 43 -0.26 -18.86 18.76
N ILE A 44 -0.40 -17.90 19.68
CA ILE A 44 -1.61 -17.49 20.43
C ILE A 44 -2.68 -16.76 19.54
N PHE A 45 -2.65 -16.94 18.21
CA PHE A 45 -3.43 -16.14 17.25
C PHE A 45 -4.12 -16.93 16.15
N GLU A 46 -4.09 -18.27 16.18
CA GLU A 46 -4.41 -19.11 15.01
C GLU A 46 -5.57 -20.09 15.29
N LEU A 47 -6.69 -19.90 14.60
CA LEU A 47 -7.63 -20.99 14.32
C LEU A 47 -7.22 -21.60 12.98
N ARG A 48 -6.59 -22.79 13.04
CA ARG A 48 -6.16 -23.51 11.82
C ARG A 48 -7.32 -24.30 11.26
N ARG A 49 -7.74 -23.97 10.04
CA ARG A 49 -8.68 -24.80 9.29
C ARG A 49 -7.90 -25.89 8.54
N ARG A 50 -8.10 -27.15 8.91
CA ARG A 50 -7.61 -28.30 8.15
C ARG A 50 -8.74 -28.95 7.37
N GLN A 51 -8.64 -28.99 6.04
CA GLN A 51 -9.52 -29.78 5.20
C GLN A 51 -8.89 -31.16 4.95
N ARG A 52 -9.42 -32.23 5.56
CA ARG A 52 -9.04 -33.61 5.22
C ARG A 52 -9.76 -34.02 3.94
N GLY A 53 -9.02 -34.16 2.84
CA GLY A 53 -9.56 -34.72 1.60
C GLY A 53 -9.70 -36.25 1.69
N LEU A 54 -10.71 -36.81 1.03
CA LEU A 54 -10.98 -38.27 0.92
C LEU A 54 -9.79 -39.12 0.42
N PHE A 55 -8.76 -38.50 -0.18
CA PHE A 55 -7.59 -39.16 -0.75
C PHE A 55 -6.24 -38.59 -0.24
N GLY A 56 -6.18 -38.03 0.97
CA GLY A 56 -4.90 -37.74 1.63
C GLY A 56 -4.09 -36.54 1.10
N LYS A 57 -4.59 -35.79 0.10
CA LYS A 57 -4.08 -34.45 -0.24
C LYS A 57 -5.03 -33.39 0.32
N GLY A 58 -4.77 -32.94 1.54
CA GLY A 58 -5.52 -31.83 2.15
C GLY A 58 -5.30 -30.52 1.40
N ARG A 59 -6.32 -29.64 1.41
CA ARG A 59 -6.16 -28.23 1.00
C ARG A 59 -5.16 -27.52 1.94
N PRO A 60 -4.51 -26.42 1.52
CA PRO A 60 -3.60 -25.68 2.39
C PRO A 60 -4.31 -25.28 3.70
N GLU A 61 -3.59 -25.35 4.82
CA GLU A 61 -4.06 -24.83 6.11
C GLU A 61 -4.45 -23.35 5.95
N GLU A 62 -5.61 -22.95 6.46
CA GLU A 62 -6.05 -21.55 6.53
C GLU A 62 -5.93 -21.07 7.99
N ILE A 63 -5.59 -19.80 8.18
CA ILE A 63 -5.52 -19.13 9.49
C ILE A 63 -6.66 -18.14 9.58
N ILE A 64 -7.45 -18.19 10.66
CA ILE A 64 -8.48 -17.18 10.94
C ILE A 64 -7.97 -16.19 11.97
N GLN A 65 -7.96 -14.90 11.64
CA GLN A 65 -7.66 -13.81 12.57
C GLN A 65 -8.95 -13.14 13.05
N LEU A 66 -9.03 -12.86 14.35
CA LEU A 66 -10.19 -12.26 15.00
C LEU A 66 -9.92 -10.79 15.39
N PHE A 67 -10.95 -9.96 15.24
CA PHE A 67 -10.94 -8.51 15.49
C PHE A 67 -12.20 -8.12 16.26
N GLN A 68 -12.13 -7.02 17.00
CA GLN A 68 -13.30 -6.44 17.66
C GLN A 68 -13.62 -5.07 17.06
N PRO A 69 -14.90 -4.75 16.83
CA PRO A 69 -15.28 -3.42 16.36
C PRO A 69 -15.00 -2.37 17.45
N PRO A 70 -14.70 -1.11 17.07
CA PRO A 70 -14.31 -0.05 18.03
C PRO A 70 -15.38 0.30 19.05
N SER A 71 -16.64 0.01 18.71
CA SER A 71 -17.81 0.19 19.57
C SER A 71 -18.01 -0.95 20.59
N SER A 72 -17.23 -2.03 20.52
CA SER A 72 -17.32 -3.16 21.45
C SER A 72 -16.55 -2.85 22.75
N SER A 73 -17.23 -2.99 23.89
CA SER A 73 -16.66 -2.80 25.23
C SER A 73 -15.99 -4.06 25.79
N VAL A 74 -16.01 -5.17 25.05
CA VAL A 74 -15.50 -6.47 25.50
C VAL A 74 -14.01 -6.60 25.26
N ILE A 75 -13.30 -7.22 26.18
CA ILE A 75 -11.90 -7.63 26.01
C ILE A 75 -11.84 -9.15 26.17
N PHE A 76 -11.39 -9.87 25.13
CA PHE A 76 -11.14 -11.31 25.25
C PHE A 76 -9.90 -11.55 26.12
N THR A 77 -10.02 -12.39 27.15
CA THR A 77 -8.86 -12.90 27.89
C THR A 77 -8.53 -14.32 27.40
N GLY A 78 -7.25 -14.66 27.26
CA GLY A 78 -6.80 -15.94 26.70
C GLY A 78 -6.67 -15.99 25.17
N PHE A 79 -7.23 -15.00 24.46
CA PHE A 79 -7.00 -14.75 23.04
C PHE A 79 -6.44 -13.33 22.87
N LYS A 80 -5.30 -13.14 22.21
CA LYS A 80 -4.87 -11.81 21.82
C LYS A 80 -5.65 -11.38 20.57
N THR A 81 -6.59 -10.47 20.72
CA THR A 81 -7.17 -9.74 19.58
C THR A 81 -6.15 -8.74 19.06
N SER A 82 -6.15 -8.47 17.75
CA SER A 82 -5.50 -7.25 17.26
C SER A 82 -6.22 -6.02 17.78
N ASN A 83 -5.48 -4.93 18.01
CA ASN A 83 -6.06 -3.70 18.52
C ASN A 83 -7.26 -3.23 17.67
N PHE A 84 -8.22 -2.59 18.34
CA PHE A 84 -9.37 -1.93 17.71
C PHE A 84 -8.95 -0.93 16.63
N LEU A 85 -9.81 -0.78 15.61
CA LEU A 85 -9.76 0.30 14.63
C LEU A 85 -10.05 1.62 15.35
N ALA A 86 -9.02 2.31 15.79
CA ALA A 86 -9.14 3.27 16.88
C ALA A 86 -9.80 4.61 16.48
N GLY A 87 -10.22 4.74 15.22
CA GLY A 87 -10.81 5.96 14.67
C GLY A 87 -9.77 7.02 14.37
N ARG A 88 -10.19 8.05 13.63
CA ARG A 88 -9.31 9.07 13.01
C ARG A 88 -8.28 9.65 13.99
N ASP A 89 -8.73 10.13 15.15
CA ASP A 89 -7.85 10.87 16.06
C ASP A 89 -6.74 9.99 16.64
N ILE A 90 -7.07 8.76 17.04
CA ILE A 90 -6.08 7.81 17.54
C ILE A 90 -5.15 7.34 16.42
N SER A 91 -5.68 7.10 15.22
CA SER A 91 -4.87 6.71 14.05
C SER A 91 -3.88 7.81 13.67
N ILE A 92 -4.29 9.08 13.71
CA ILE A 92 -3.41 10.23 13.47
C ILE A 92 -2.36 10.38 14.57
N GLU A 93 -2.72 10.20 15.84
CA GLU A 93 -1.74 10.27 16.94
C GLU A 93 -0.71 9.14 16.85
N ARG A 94 -1.14 7.92 16.48
CA ARG A 94 -0.21 6.81 16.20
C ARG A 94 0.70 7.12 15.03
N LEU A 95 0.17 7.68 13.94
CA LEU A 95 0.96 8.10 12.80
C LEU A 95 2.02 9.14 13.16
N ARG A 96 1.68 10.15 13.98
CA ARG A 96 2.67 11.12 14.49
C ARG A 96 3.80 10.41 15.23
N ARG A 97 3.48 9.47 16.14
CA ARG A 97 4.48 8.68 16.87
C ARG A 97 5.38 7.86 15.95
N TRP A 98 4.82 7.19 14.95
CA TRP A 98 5.61 6.43 13.98
C TRP A 98 6.52 7.32 13.14
N MET A 99 6.04 8.49 12.74
CA MET A 99 6.82 9.49 12.02
C MET A 99 7.97 10.03 12.87
N ASP A 100 7.72 10.31 14.15
CA ASP A 100 8.73 10.80 15.11
C ASP A 100 9.79 9.74 15.39
N GLU A 101 9.39 8.49 15.63
CA GLU A 101 10.31 7.36 15.78
C GLU A 101 11.18 7.20 14.53
N CYS A 102 10.56 7.11 13.36
CA CYS A 102 11.28 6.99 12.09
C CYS A 102 12.21 8.19 11.83
N SER A 103 11.85 9.39 12.25
CA SER A 103 12.67 10.59 12.05
C SER A 103 13.74 10.80 13.13
N SER A 104 13.78 9.97 14.19
CA SER A 104 14.74 10.10 15.28
C SER A 104 15.68 8.90 15.42
N SER A 105 15.27 7.70 15.01
CA SER A 105 16.03 6.46 15.22
C SER A 105 16.44 5.71 13.94
N HIS A 106 15.76 5.92 12.81
CA HIS A 106 16.03 5.18 11.57
C HIS A 106 17.07 5.93 10.71
N ASN A 107 18.31 5.44 10.72
CA ASN A 107 19.44 6.03 10.00
C ASN A 107 19.22 6.16 8.49
N ASP A 108 18.67 5.13 7.84
CA ASP A 108 18.37 5.12 6.41
C ASP A 108 17.24 6.08 6.07
N CYS A 109 16.35 6.36 7.03
CA CYS A 109 15.29 7.35 6.86
C CYS A 109 15.74 8.78 7.16
N LEU A 110 16.81 8.96 7.94
CA LEU A 110 17.40 10.26 8.30
C LEU A 110 18.21 10.87 7.17
N VAL A 111 18.69 10.05 6.24
CA VAL A 111 19.32 10.51 5.02
C VAL A 111 18.29 11.27 4.18
N THR A 112 18.28 12.60 4.31
CA THR A 112 17.74 13.48 3.27
C THR A 112 18.73 13.48 2.12
N SER A 113 18.27 13.32 0.88
CA SER A 113 19.12 13.58 -0.30
C SER A 113 19.69 14.99 -0.13
N THR A 114 20.99 15.06 0.19
CA THR A 114 21.71 16.32 0.47
C THR A 114 21.89 17.17 -0.78
N THR A 115 21.45 16.67 -1.92
CA THR A 115 21.31 17.42 -3.15
C THR A 115 19.81 17.69 -3.36
N GLN A 116 19.36 18.89 -2.99
CA GLN A 116 18.18 19.49 -3.61
C GLN A 116 18.53 19.76 -5.08
N ASP A 117 18.65 18.68 -5.85
CA ASP A 117 18.80 18.79 -7.29
C ASP A 117 17.45 19.22 -7.82
N ASP A 118 17.39 20.47 -8.28
CA ASP A 118 16.21 21.08 -8.89
C ASP A 118 15.68 20.25 -10.06
N SER A 119 16.50 19.39 -10.67
CA SER A 119 16.08 18.47 -11.73
C SER A 119 15.02 17.46 -11.25
N SER A 120 15.02 17.12 -9.96
CA SER A 120 14.17 16.10 -9.34
C SER A 120 12.93 16.66 -8.64
N ARG A 121 12.75 17.99 -8.66
CA ARG A 121 11.63 18.68 -8.02
C ARG A 121 10.36 18.57 -8.87
N PRO A 122 9.18 18.30 -8.27
CA PRO A 122 7.91 18.36 -9.00
C PRO A 122 7.68 19.79 -9.50
N ALA A 123 7.15 20.01 -10.71
CA ALA A 123 6.92 21.35 -11.24
C ALA A 123 5.94 22.19 -10.39
N ARG A 124 5.00 21.51 -9.74
CA ARG A 124 3.92 22.11 -8.96
C ARG A 124 3.63 21.32 -7.70
N LEU A 125 3.07 22.01 -6.72
CA LEU A 125 2.57 21.45 -5.47
C LEU A 125 1.25 22.14 -5.11
N LEU A 126 0.36 21.46 -4.38
CA LEU A 126 -0.74 22.10 -3.69
C LEU A 126 -0.21 22.72 -2.39
N ASP A 127 -0.37 24.03 -2.21
CA ASP A 127 -0.22 24.69 -0.93
C ASP A 127 -1.52 24.54 -0.16
N ILE A 128 -1.51 23.73 0.90
CA ILE A 128 -2.71 23.40 1.65
C ILE A 128 -2.99 24.39 2.78
N THR A 129 -2.29 25.53 2.81
CA THR A 129 -2.63 26.65 3.69
C THR A 129 -4.06 27.11 3.37
N PRO A 130 -4.98 27.15 4.36
CA PRO A 130 -6.37 27.51 4.11
C PRO A 130 -6.49 28.92 3.51
N ILE A 131 -7.26 29.03 2.42
CA ILE A 131 -7.65 30.30 1.81
C ILE A 131 -9.15 30.49 2.05
N GLN A 132 -9.53 31.63 2.64
CA GLN A 132 -10.93 31.97 2.83
C GLN A 132 -11.41 32.87 1.68
N ARG A 133 -12.49 32.46 1.00
CA ARG A 133 -13.18 33.25 -0.03
C ARG A 133 -14.67 33.28 0.29
N GLY A 134 -15.10 34.34 0.99
CA GLY A 134 -16.47 34.40 1.53
C GLY A 134 -16.72 33.26 2.51
N SER A 135 -17.75 32.45 2.26
CA SER A 135 -18.05 31.24 3.05
C SER A 135 -17.25 30.00 2.63
N GLU A 136 -16.49 30.06 1.54
CA GLU A 136 -15.75 28.92 1.01
C GLU A 136 -14.33 28.85 1.58
N VAL A 137 -13.91 27.62 1.88
CA VAL A 137 -12.53 27.29 2.25
C VAL A 137 -11.88 26.59 1.07
N GLY A 138 -10.72 27.06 0.67
CA GLY A 138 -9.95 26.47 -0.41
C GLY A 138 -8.48 26.35 -0.13
N ILE A 139 -7.79 25.86 -1.15
CA ILE A 139 -6.33 25.73 -1.24
C ILE A 139 -5.92 26.20 -2.65
N LYS A 140 -4.65 26.09 -3.02
CA LYS A 140 -4.22 26.43 -4.40
C LYS A 140 -3.03 25.61 -4.84
N ILE A 141 -2.83 25.53 -6.14
CA ILE A 141 -1.56 25.09 -6.73
C ILE A 141 -0.55 26.23 -6.61
N ILE A 142 0.71 25.89 -6.42
CA ILE A 142 1.85 26.78 -6.58
C ILE A 142 2.83 26.20 -7.59
N GLU A 143 3.48 27.09 -8.33
CA GLU A 143 4.70 26.73 -9.06
C GLU A 143 5.87 26.68 -8.10
N THR A 144 6.71 25.70 -8.32
CA THR A 144 7.74 25.31 -7.38
C THR A 144 9.08 25.88 -7.91
N THR A 145 9.85 26.56 -7.06
CA THR A 145 10.97 27.41 -7.48
C THR A 145 12.32 26.75 -7.23
N SER A 146 13.28 27.00 -8.12
CA SER A 146 14.67 26.54 -7.97
C SER A 146 15.29 27.07 -6.68
N GLY A 147 16.10 26.24 -6.01
CA GLY A 147 16.80 26.57 -4.76
C GLY A 147 15.92 26.67 -3.51
N ARG A 148 14.61 26.42 -3.61
CA ARG A 148 13.71 26.36 -2.47
C ARG A 148 13.45 24.91 -2.06
N SER A 149 13.56 24.66 -0.76
CA SER A 149 13.16 23.38 -0.17
C SER A 149 11.65 23.31 0.02
N TYR A 150 11.06 22.17 -0.33
CA TYR A 150 9.65 21.88 -0.11
C TYR A 150 9.51 20.59 0.67
N ARG A 151 8.88 20.65 1.85
CA ARG A 151 8.42 19.46 2.57
C ARG A 151 6.99 19.16 2.14
N TYR A 152 6.81 18.11 1.35
CA TYR A 152 5.49 17.74 0.80
C TYR A 152 5.15 16.29 1.08
N ALA A 153 3.86 15.98 1.04
CA ALA A 153 3.35 14.62 0.97
C ALA A 153 2.90 14.30 -0.46
N CYS A 154 2.96 13.04 -0.88
CA CYS A 154 2.32 12.58 -2.11
C CYS A 154 0.99 11.89 -1.81
N LEU A 155 0.01 11.97 -2.71
CA LEU A 155 -1.19 11.12 -2.66
C LEU A 155 -1.15 10.06 -3.76
N SER A 156 -1.02 8.80 -3.36
CA SER A 156 -1.24 7.64 -4.22
C SER A 156 -2.72 7.23 -4.15
N HIS A 157 -3.42 7.30 -5.28
CA HIS A 157 -4.86 7.05 -5.34
C HIS A 157 -5.31 6.52 -6.71
N ARG A 158 -6.53 5.99 -6.78
CA ARG A 158 -7.11 5.54 -8.04
C ARG A 158 -7.78 6.69 -8.79
N TRP A 159 -7.45 6.77 -10.08
CA TRP A 159 -8.13 7.61 -11.04
C TRP A 159 -9.45 6.97 -11.47
N ASP A 160 -10.52 7.75 -11.41
CA ASP A 160 -11.87 7.37 -11.84
C ASP A 160 -12.58 8.55 -12.53
N ILE A 161 -13.90 8.49 -12.68
CA ILE A 161 -14.63 9.57 -13.35
C ILE A 161 -14.72 10.85 -12.51
N ALA A 162 -14.66 10.75 -11.17
CA ALA A 162 -14.82 11.90 -10.28
C ALA A 162 -13.58 12.82 -10.29
N ILE A 163 -12.40 12.30 -10.66
CA ILE A 163 -11.21 13.13 -10.81
C ILE A 163 -11.20 13.99 -12.08
N LYS A 164 -12.09 13.77 -13.06
CA LYS A 164 -12.07 14.52 -14.33
C LYS A 164 -12.17 16.04 -14.14
N HIS A 165 -12.92 16.50 -13.14
CA HIS A 165 -13.04 17.91 -12.79
C HIS A 165 -11.87 18.45 -11.96
N HIS A 166 -10.98 17.56 -11.53
CA HIS A 166 -9.79 17.82 -10.70
C HIS A 166 -8.51 17.46 -11.47
N GLN A 167 -8.58 17.49 -12.80
CA GLN A 167 -7.43 17.39 -13.69
C GLN A 167 -7.02 18.78 -14.13
N THR A 168 -5.75 19.09 -13.97
CA THR A 168 -5.19 20.34 -14.45
C THR A 168 -5.02 20.30 -15.96
N THR A 169 -5.44 21.34 -16.65
CA THR A 169 -5.28 21.55 -18.09
C THR A 169 -4.71 22.94 -18.33
N THR A 170 -4.24 23.23 -19.55
CA THR A 170 -3.80 24.59 -19.89
C THR A 170 -4.93 25.63 -19.78
N GLU A 171 -6.19 25.21 -19.87
CA GLU A 171 -7.36 26.09 -19.75
C GLU A 171 -7.71 26.43 -18.30
N ASN A 172 -7.51 25.50 -17.35
CA ASN A 172 -7.96 25.66 -15.97
C ASN A 172 -6.82 25.94 -14.96
N ILE A 173 -5.55 25.78 -15.34
CA ILE A 173 -4.41 25.97 -14.45
C ILE A 173 -4.42 27.33 -13.75
N SER A 174 -4.79 28.41 -14.46
CA SER A 174 -4.87 29.75 -13.87
C SER A 174 -5.89 29.82 -12.72
N ASN A 175 -7.00 29.07 -12.83
CA ASN A 175 -8.01 29.01 -11.77
C ASN A 175 -7.48 28.23 -10.57
N PHE A 176 -6.78 27.12 -10.80
CA PHE A 176 -6.24 26.29 -9.73
C PHE A 176 -5.04 26.94 -9.00
N LEU A 177 -4.30 27.82 -9.68
CA LEU A 177 -3.27 28.67 -9.07
C LEU A 177 -3.86 29.77 -8.16
N ASP A 178 -5.10 30.19 -8.42
CA ASP A 178 -5.83 31.17 -7.62
C ASP A 178 -6.56 30.51 -6.44
N PHE A 179 -7.44 29.55 -6.73
CA PHE A 179 -8.31 28.93 -5.73
C PHE A 179 -8.88 27.58 -6.19
N LEU A 180 -8.75 26.59 -5.30
CA LEU A 180 -9.38 25.28 -5.38
C LEU A 180 -10.32 25.12 -4.18
N ASN A 181 -11.62 24.99 -4.45
CA ASN A 181 -12.61 24.78 -3.38
C ASN A 181 -12.42 23.39 -2.77
N LEU A 182 -11.99 23.34 -1.51
CA LEU A 182 -11.65 22.11 -0.82
C LEU A 182 -12.85 21.18 -0.64
N ASN A 183 -14.07 21.74 -0.53
CA ASN A 183 -15.30 20.96 -0.33
C ASN A 183 -15.74 20.21 -1.60
N LEU A 184 -15.33 20.68 -2.78
CA LEU A 184 -15.66 20.06 -4.06
C LEU A 184 -14.68 18.94 -4.45
N MET A 185 -13.51 18.89 -3.80
CA MET A 185 -12.49 17.89 -4.07
C MET A 185 -12.94 16.48 -3.67
N PRO A 186 -12.47 15.41 -4.34
CA PRO A 186 -12.79 14.03 -3.95
C PRO A 186 -12.35 13.71 -2.52
N ALA A 187 -13.00 12.73 -1.88
CA ALA A 187 -12.74 12.40 -0.48
C ALA A 187 -11.27 12.01 -0.23
N ASN A 188 -10.64 11.25 -1.13
CA ASN A 188 -9.22 10.90 -0.99
C ASN A 188 -8.33 12.16 -0.95
N PHE A 189 -8.69 13.21 -1.70
CA PHE A 189 -7.89 14.42 -1.77
C PHE A 189 -8.08 15.24 -0.49
N ARG A 190 -9.33 15.38 -0.04
CA ARG A 190 -9.65 16.08 1.22
C ARG A 190 -9.00 15.40 2.42
N ASP A 191 -9.05 14.07 2.48
CA ASP A 191 -8.44 13.30 3.55
C ASP A 191 -6.91 13.39 3.51
N ALA A 192 -6.29 13.34 2.32
CA ALA A 192 -4.86 13.55 2.18
C ALA A 192 -4.43 14.95 2.67
N VAL A 193 -5.18 15.99 2.32
CA VAL A 193 -4.98 17.36 2.83
C VAL A 193 -5.12 17.41 4.35
N ALA A 194 -6.15 16.74 4.91
CA ALA A 194 -6.38 16.72 6.35
C ALA A 194 -5.28 15.98 7.11
N ILE A 195 -4.84 14.81 6.62
CA ILE A 195 -3.72 14.04 7.18
C ILE A 195 -2.42 14.85 7.10
N ALA A 196 -2.14 15.50 5.96
CA ALA A 196 -0.96 16.34 5.80
C ALA A 196 -0.94 17.51 6.79
N ARG A 197 -2.09 18.19 6.98
CA ARG A 197 -2.25 19.25 7.99
C ARG A 197 -2.01 18.72 9.40
N ASP A 198 -2.56 17.56 9.73
CA ASP A 198 -2.37 16.92 11.03
C ASP A 198 -0.90 16.58 11.33
N LEU A 199 -0.08 16.40 10.30
CA LEU A 199 1.36 16.16 10.40
C LEU A 199 2.21 17.41 10.17
N ASN A 200 1.62 18.60 10.10
CA ASN A 200 2.31 19.86 9.81
C ASN A 200 3.10 19.84 8.48
N ILE A 201 2.55 19.17 7.47
CA ILE A 201 3.08 19.16 6.10
C ILE A 201 2.28 20.18 5.28
N GLN A 202 2.93 21.25 4.80
CA GLN A 202 2.24 22.34 4.09
C GLN A 202 1.87 22.00 2.64
N TYR A 203 2.63 21.10 2.01
CA TYR A 203 2.49 20.86 0.58
C TYR A 203 2.01 19.45 0.30
N VAL A 204 1.13 19.29 -0.68
CA VAL A 204 0.70 17.97 -1.17
C VAL A 204 0.89 17.91 -2.68
N TRP A 205 1.44 16.80 -3.17
CA TRP A 205 1.52 16.48 -4.58
C TRP A 205 0.45 15.44 -4.92
N ILE A 206 -0.39 15.78 -5.91
CA ILE A 206 -1.42 14.89 -6.46
C ILE A 206 -1.26 14.96 -7.98
N ASP A 207 -0.92 13.86 -8.62
CA ASP A 207 -0.60 13.78 -10.06
C ASP A 207 -1.61 14.48 -10.98
N SER A 208 -2.90 14.24 -10.78
CA SER A 208 -4.00 14.84 -11.57
C SER A 208 -4.04 16.36 -11.47
N LEU A 209 -3.65 16.94 -10.34
CA LEU A 209 -3.63 18.40 -10.12
C LEU A 209 -2.26 19.01 -10.39
N CYS A 210 -1.18 18.32 -10.04
CA CYS A 210 0.18 18.85 -10.10
C CYS A 210 0.84 18.62 -11.46
N ILE A 211 0.18 17.95 -12.41
CA ILE A 211 0.62 17.75 -13.79
C ILE A 211 -0.47 18.25 -14.74
N ILE A 212 -0.09 18.99 -15.79
CA ILE A 212 -0.99 19.41 -16.87
C ILE A 212 -1.33 18.17 -17.72
N GLN A 213 -2.58 17.74 -17.66
CA GLN A 213 -3.09 16.52 -18.27
C GLN A 213 -3.46 16.67 -19.74
N SER A 214 -3.75 17.89 -20.19
CA SER A 214 -4.12 18.17 -21.57
C SER A 214 -3.91 19.64 -21.94
N GLY A 215 -3.82 19.88 -23.26
CA GLY A 215 -3.70 21.22 -23.84
C GLY A 215 -2.29 21.69 -24.14
N ASP A 216 -1.26 20.86 -23.91
CA ASP A 216 0.17 21.18 -24.11
C ASP A 216 0.91 20.12 -24.96
N SER A 217 0.18 19.30 -25.72
CA SER A 217 0.74 18.17 -26.48
C SER A 217 1.48 17.13 -25.62
N GLY A 218 1.17 17.05 -24.32
CA GLY A 218 1.74 16.08 -23.38
C GLY A 218 3.18 16.40 -22.97
N GLU A 219 3.61 17.65 -23.10
CA GLU A 219 4.95 18.07 -22.70
C GLU A 219 5.16 17.94 -21.19
N ASP A 220 4.23 18.48 -20.40
CA ASP A 220 4.31 18.45 -18.95
C ASP A 220 4.18 17.03 -18.40
N ILE A 221 3.25 16.23 -18.94
CA ILE A 221 3.14 14.80 -18.60
C ILE A 221 4.49 14.11 -18.78
N ARG A 222 5.13 14.25 -19.94
CA ARG A 222 6.40 13.57 -20.22
C ARG A 222 7.50 14.00 -19.26
N ARG A 223 7.56 15.31 -18.96
CA ARG A 223 8.54 15.90 -18.04
C ARG A 223 8.34 15.42 -16.60
N GLU A 224 7.10 15.40 -16.11
CA GLU A 224 6.80 15.01 -14.73
C GLU A 224 6.84 13.49 -14.55
N LEU A 225 6.39 12.70 -15.54
CA LEU A 225 6.52 11.23 -15.49
C LEU A 225 7.98 10.79 -15.44
N ALA A 226 8.90 11.49 -16.13
CA ALA A 226 10.33 11.21 -16.06
C ALA A 226 10.92 11.42 -14.65
N LYS A 227 10.28 12.26 -13.82
CA LYS A 227 10.65 12.54 -12.43
C LYS A 227 9.80 11.78 -11.42
N MET A 228 8.79 11.04 -11.84
CA MET A 228 7.79 10.48 -10.92
C MET A 228 8.44 9.65 -9.81
N GLY A 229 9.47 8.86 -10.15
CA GLY A 229 10.23 8.11 -9.15
C GLY A 229 10.88 9.01 -8.09
N SER A 230 11.54 10.09 -8.49
CA SER A 230 12.19 11.01 -7.56
C SER A 230 11.20 11.88 -6.77
N ILE A 231 10.03 12.19 -7.34
CA ILE A 231 8.94 12.87 -6.62
C ILE A 231 8.47 12.03 -5.43
N TYR A 232 8.18 10.74 -5.63
CA TYR A 232 7.80 9.85 -4.51
C TYR A 232 8.96 9.60 -3.54
N GLN A 233 10.18 9.47 -4.05
CA GLN A 233 11.38 9.27 -3.21
C GLN A 233 11.70 10.46 -2.31
N ASN A 234 11.52 11.68 -2.81
CA ASN A 234 11.81 12.91 -2.09
C ASN A 234 10.64 13.39 -1.22
N ALA A 235 9.46 12.77 -1.33
CA ALA A 235 8.32 13.07 -0.46
C ALA A 235 8.67 12.84 1.03
N TYR A 236 8.12 13.67 1.90
CA TYR A 236 8.24 13.47 3.35
C TYR A 236 7.41 12.27 3.82
N LEU A 237 6.24 12.08 3.20
CA LEU A 237 5.32 10.97 3.40
C LEU A 237 4.50 10.75 2.11
N THR A 238 4.30 9.50 1.71
CA THR A 238 3.28 9.14 0.72
C THR A 238 2.03 8.64 1.43
N ILE A 239 0.88 9.24 1.14
CA ILE A 239 -0.43 8.80 1.63
C ILE A 239 -1.05 7.95 0.55
N ALA A 240 -1.25 6.67 0.80
CA ALA A 240 -1.80 5.73 -0.16
C ALA A 240 -3.20 5.26 0.28
N ALA A 241 -4.22 5.61 -0.50
CA ALA A 241 -5.60 5.20 -0.26
C ALA A 241 -5.84 3.74 -0.71
N VAL A 242 -5.10 2.79 -0.12
CA VAL A 242 -4.95 1.43 -0.67
C VAL A 242 -6.24 0.62 -0.73
N SER A 243 -7.11 0.84 0.25
CA SER A 243 -8.41 0.20 0.35
C SER A 243 -9.52 0.96 -0.37
N SER A 244 -9.24 2.15 -0.93
CA SER A 244 -10.25 2.94 -1.64
C SER A 244 -10.46 2.42 -3.06
N PRO A 245 -11.65 1.89 -3.41
CA PRO A 245 -11.96 1.54 -4.78
C PRO A 245 -12.09 2.76 -5.71
N SER A 246 -12.30 3.96 -5.19
CA SER A 246 -12.55 5.16 -6.00
C SER A 246 -11.78 6.36 -5.44
N SER A 247 -11.86 7.52 -6.09
CA SER A 247 -11.35 8.78 -5.53
C SER A 247 -12.27 9.33 -4.41
N SER A 248 -13.45 8.74 -4.23
CA SER A 248 -14.56 9.27 -3.42
C SER A 248 -14.78 8.57 -2.08
N GLU A 249 -14.11 7.45 -1.75
CA GLU A 249 -14.33 6.76 -0.46
C GLU A 249 -13.51 7.34 0.70
N GLY A 250 -12.39 8.01 0.40
CA GLY A 250 -11.50 8.60 1.41
C GLY A 250 -10.39 7.66 1.90
N CYS A 251 -9.60 8.18 2.84
CA CYS A 251 -8.54 7.46 3.54
C CYS A 251 -9.02 6.81 4.85
N PHE A 252 -10.25 7.10 5.29
CA PHE A 252 -10.84 6.57 6.52
C PHE A 252 -12.11 5.77 6.22
N ILE A 253 -11.98 4.65 5.50
CA ILE A 253 -13.13 3.80 5.13
C ILE A 253 -13.57 3.03 6.37
N LYS A 254 -14.72 3.42 6.94
CA LYS A 254 -15.27 2.84 8.18
C LYS A 254 -16.18 1.63 7.95
N ASP A 255 -16.80 1.53 6.77
CA ASP A 255 -17.98 0.66 6.57
C ASP A 255 -17.70 -0.64 5.83
N LYS A 256 -16.44 -0.95 5.49
CA LYS A 256 -16.05 -2.26 4.96
C LYS A 256 -15.51 -3.13 6.09
N TRP A 257 -16.43 -3.92 6.64
CA TRP A 257 -16.20 -4.89 7.71
C TRP A 257 -15.27 -6.03 7.25
N PRO A 258 -14.56 -6.70 8.19
CA PRO A 258 -13.86 -7.95 7.88
C PRO A 258 -14.83 -8.98 7.30
N ASP A 259 -14.29 -9.87 6.46
CA ASP A 259 -15.02 -10.80 5.57
C ASP A 259 -16.11 -11.64 6.24
N ILE A 260 -16.03 -11.82 7.56
CA ILE A 260 -16.98 -12.57 8.38
C ILE A 260 -17.22 -11.78 9.67
N CYS A 261 -18.48 -11.57 10.05
CA CYS A 261 -18.85 -11.05 11.36
C CYS A 261 -19.75 -12.04 12.08
N PHE A 262 -19.54 -12.22 13.38
CA PHE A 262 -20.30 -13.16 14.20
C PHE A 262 -20.68 -12.52 15.53
N LEU A 263 -21.89 -12.86 15.99
CA LEU A 263 -22.40 -12.47 17.29
C LEU A 263 -22.03 -13.58 18.28
N VAL A 264 -21.32 -13.23 19.35
CA VAL A 264 -20.99 -14.15 20.44
C VAL A 264 -21.69 -13.67 21.69
N SER A 265 -22.46 -14.55 22.32
CA SER A 265 -23.06 -14.28 23.61
C SER A 265 -22.08 -14.63 24.72
N ASP A 266 -21.98 -13.77 25.73
CA ASP A 266 -21.23 -14.08 26.95
C ASP A 266 -22.06 -14.86 27.98
N ASN A 267 -21.45 -15.15 29.13
CA ASN A 267 -22.10 -15.87 30.24
C ASN A 267 -23.30 -15.13 30.84
N ALA A 268 -23.45 -13.82 30.57
CA ALA A 268 -24.59 -13.01 30.95
C ALA A 268 -25.66 -12.94 29.84
N ASN A 269 -25.46 -13.64 28.71
CA ASN A 269 -26.24 -13.57 27.47
C ASN A 269 -26.17 -12.23 26.73
N ASP A 270 -25.19 -11.38 27.04
CA ASP A 270 -24.97 -10.16 26.27
C ASP A 270 -24.34 -10.50 24.92
N ALA A 271 -24.87 -9.88 23.86
CA ALA A 271 -24.45 -10.13 22.50
C ALA A 271 -23.29 -9.23 22.06
N HIS A 272 -22.18 -9.84 21.63
CA HIS A 272 -20.96 -9.15 21.24
C HIS A 272 -20.63 -9.42 19.78
N LEU A 273 -20.39 -8.36 19.00
CA LEU A 273 -19.98 -8.50 17.61
C LEU A 273 -18.46 -8.72 17.51
N ILE A 274 -18.05 -9.75 16.79
CA ILE A 274 -16.66 -10.08 16.50
C ILE A 274 -16.46 -10.17 14.99
N GLY A 275 -15.39 -9.57 14.48
CA GLY A 275 -14.96 -9.74 13.10
C GLY A 275 -13.96 -10.89 12.96
N ALA A 276 -14.03 -11.64 11.87
CA ALA A 276 -13.07 -12.65 11.46
C ALA A 276 -12.61 -12.39 10.03
N ARG A 277 -11.34 -12.71 9.77
CA ARG A 277 -10.77 -12.72 8.43
C ARG A 277 -10.02 -14.02 8.19
N VAL A 278 -10.18 -14.56 6.98
CA VAL A 278 -9.50 -15.78 6.53
C VAL A 278 -8.20 -15.43 5.83
N LEU A 279 -7.14 -16.16 6.17
CA LEU A 279 -5.80 -16.03 5.65
C LEU A 279 -5.29 -17.42 5.26
N ASP A 280 -4.29 -17.50 4.39
CA ASP A 280 -3.58 -18.75 4.15
C ASP A 280 -2.65 -19.11 5.34
N LYS A 281 -2.02 -20.29 5.31
CA LYS A 281 -1.03 -20.75 6.31
C LYS A 281 0.17 -19.83 6.55
N LYS A 282 0.36 -18.83 5.69
CA LYS A 282 1.44 -17.84 5.74
C LYS A 282 0.91 -16.46 6.19
N GLY A 283 -0.36 -16.33 6.55
CA GLY A 283 -0.98 -15.07 6.95
C GLY A 283 -1.30 -14.15 5.76
N ILE A 284 -1.49 -14.67 4.56
CA ILE A 284 -1.77 -13.89 3.34
C ILE A 284 -3.25 -13.99 2.99
N LEU A 285 -3.79 -12.95 2.34
CA LEU A 285 -4.98 -13.12 1.50
C LEU A 285 -4.79 -14.29 0.53
N VAL A 286 -5.84 -15.11 0.41
CA VAL A 286 -5.78 -16.44 -0.20
C VAL A 286 -5.44 -16.40 -1.70
N SER A 287 -5.68 -15.27 -2.37
CA SER A 287 -5.39 -15.08 -3.79
C SER A 287 -5.12 -13.63 -4.22
N LEU A 288 -4.56 -13.45 -5.44
CA LEU A 288 -4.44 -12.14 -6.09
C LEU A 288 -5.78 -11.43 -6.27
N GLU A 289 -6.87 -12.19 -6.44
CA GLU A 289 -8.23 -11.65 -6.56
C GLU A 289 -8.68 -11.03 -5.24
N ASP A 290 -8.39 -11.71 -4.12
CA ASP A 290 -8.67 -11.17 -2.79
C ASP A 290 -7.85 -9.90 -2.53
N THR A 291 -6.59 -9.85 -2.97
CA THR A 291 -5.78 -8.62 -2.89
C THR A 291 -6.38 -7.49 -3.71
N LYS A 292 -6.92 -7.75 -4.92
CA LYS A 292 -7.58 -6.71 -5.72
C LYS A 292 -8.86 -6.20 -5.07
N GLN A 293 -9.63 -7.10 -4.47
CA GLN A 293 -10.86 -6.75 -3.78
C GLN A 293 -10.61 -5.88 -2.54
N HIS A 294 -9.54 -6.19 -1.80
CA HIS A 294 -9.24 -5.54 -0.53
C HIS A 294 -8.30 -4.33 -0.65
N TYR A 295 -7.31 -4.42 -1.54
CA TYR A 295 -6.31 -3.39 -1.80
C TYR A 295 -6.30 -2.98 -3.28
N PRO A 296 -7.43 -2.48 -3.78
CA PRO A 296 -7.61 -2.13 -5.18
C PRO A 296 -6.54 -1.21 -5.76
N LEU A 297 -5.88 -0.37 -4.95
CA LEU A 297 -4.81 0.51 -5.41
C LEU A 297 -3.54 -0.29 -5.74
N LEU A 298 -3.22 -1.29 -4.93
CA LEU A 298 -1.98 -2.06 -5.04
C LEU A 298 -1.98 -3.07 -6.19
N SER A 299 -3.14 -3.27 -6.83
CA SER A 299 -3.21 -4.02 -8.09
C SER A 299 -2.67 -3.23 -9.28
N ARG A 300 -2.45 -1.91 -9.14
CA ARG A 300 -2.03 -1.05 -10.25
C ARG A 300 -0.52 -1.00 -10.41
N ALA A 301 -0.06 -1.08 -11.65
CA ALA A 301 1.35 -1.09 -12.00
C ALA A 301 2.04 0.26 -11.69
N TRP A 302 1.41 1.40 -11.98
CA TRP A 302 1.96 2.72 -11.62
C TRP A 302 2.20 2.86 -10.11
N VAL A 303 1.28 2.35 -9.28
CA VAL A 303 1.37 2.37 -7.81
C VAL A 303 2.56 1.57 -7.29
N PHE A 304 3.05 0.60 -8.06
CA PHE A 304 4.19 -0.21 -7.67
C PHE A 304 5.43 0.64 -7.38
N GLN A 305 5.82 1.52 -8.30
CA GLN A 305 6.96 2.41 -8.07
C GLN A 305 6.65 3.48 -7.02
N GLU A 306 5.41 3.97 -6.93
CA GLU A 306 4.99 4.94 -5.90
C GLU A 306 5.25 4.39 -4.50
N ARG A 307 4.86 3.13 -4.26
CA ARG A 307 5.14 2.44 -2.98
C ARG A 307 6.62 2.14 -2.80
N LEU A 308 7.26 1.55 -3.81
CA LEU A 308 8.65 1.08 -3.71
C LEU A 308 9.65 2.19 -3.45
N LEU A 309 9.45 3.36 -4.06
CA LEU A 309 10.39 4.48 -3.99
C LEU A 309 10.10 5.41 -2.82
N SER A 310 8.92 5.32 -2.21
CA SER A 310 8.58 6.14 -1.05
C SER A 310 9.43 5.80 0.15
N ARG A 311 10.16 6.79 0.69
CA ARG A 311 10.92 6.64 1.95
C ARG A 311 10.02 6.35 3.16
N ARG A 312 8.82 6.92 3.16
CA ARG A 312 7.75 6.69 4.14
C ARG A 312 6.43 6.61 3.41
N ILE A 313 5.62 5.61 3.72
CA ILE A 313 4.29 5.46 3.15
C ILE A 313 3.28 5.09 4.24
N LEU A 314 2.18 5.83 4.26
CA LEU A 314 0.98 5.54 5.01
C LEU A 314 0.01 4.77 4.11
N LEU A 315 -0.24 3.50 4.45
CA LEU A 315 -1.25 2.66 3.83
C LEU A 315 -2.57 2.87 4.59
N CYS A 316 -3.50 3.57 3.94
CA CYS A 316 -4.85 3.79 4.47
C CYS A 316 -5.72 2.57 4.14
N ASN A 317 -5.76 1.62 5.08
CA ASN A 317 -6.53 0.38 4.97
C ASN A 317 -7.98 0.60 5.45
N TYR A 318 -8.81 -0.44 5.37
CA TYR A 318 -10.14 -0.44 5.98
C TYR A 318 -10.06 -0.30 7.50
N GLY A 319 -10.38 0.90 7.99
CA GLY A 319 -10.44 1.24 9.41
C GLY A 319 -9.10 1.32 10.16
N GLU A 320 -7.98 1.01 9.52
CA GLU A 320 -6.65 1.10 10.14
C GLU A 320 -5.61 1.73 9.24
N PHE A 321 -4.59 2.28 9.88
CA PHE A 321 -3.35 2.67 9.23
C PHE A 321 -2.28 1.58 9.35
N ALA A 322 -1.56 1.38 8.26
CA ALA A 322 -0.23 0.79 8.30
C ALA A 322 0.79 1.81 7.81
N PHE A 323 1.99 1.75 8.37
CA PHE A 323 3.08 2.65 8.06
C PHE A 323 4.30 1.82 7.69
N GLU A 324 4.88 2.11 6.53
CA GLU A 324 6.13 1.52 6.08
C GLU A 324 7.15 2.64 5.88
N CYS A 325 8.40 2.36 6.26
CA CYS A 325 9.56 3.16 5.94
C CYS A 325 10.71 2.23 5.54
N LEU A 326 11.90 2.79 5.28
CA LEU A 326 13.04 1.99 4.82
C LEU A 326 13.53 0.95 5.83
N GLU A 327 13.27 1.14 7.13
CA GLU A 327 13.76 0.24 8.19
C GLU A 327 12.66 -0.53 8.94
N SER A 328 11.41 -0.08 8.85
CA SER A 328 10.32 -0.62 9.67
C SER A 328 8.99 -0.62 8.93
N SER A 329 8.16 -1.60 9.28
CA SER A 329 6.77 -1.73 8.85
C SER A 329 5.93 -2.04 10.09
N ILE A 330 4.95 -1.20 10.36
CA ILE A 330 4.09 -1.28 11.54
C ILE A 330 2.64 -1.02 11.15
N CYS A 331 1.70 -1.57 11.91
CA CYS A 331 0.27 -1.37 11.70
C CYS A 331 -0.45 -1.20 13.04
N GLU A 332 -1.57 -0.48 13.04
CA GLU A 332 -2.42 -0.27 14.20
C GLU A 332 -2.87 -1.58 14.88
N CYS A 333 -3.14 -2.63 14.10
CA CYS A 333 -3.51 -3.96 14.61
C CYS A 333 -2.39 -4.63 15.42
N ASN A 334 -1.14 -4.16 15.29
CA ASN A 334 0.08 -4.74 15.87
C ASN A 334 0.24 -6.25 15.60
N SER A 335 -0.31 -6.69 14.46
CA SER A 335 -0.39 -8.10 14.06
C SER A 335 0.38 -8.28 12.75
N SER A 336 1.24 -9.30 12.71
CA SER A 336 1.91 -9.76 11.48
C SER A 336 1.00 -10.59 10.57
N LEU A 337 -0.25 -10.83 10.98
CA LEU A 337 -1.20 -11.72 10.32
C LEU A 337 -2.34 -10.97 9.63
N ALA A 338 -2.55 -9.68 9.88
CA ALA A 338 -3.53 -8.94 9.09
C ALA A 338 -3.13 -9.03 7.61
N PRO A 339 -4.09 -8.93 6.67
CA PRO A 339 -3.86 -8.94 5.23
C PRO A 339 -3.14 -7.66 4.80
N HIS A 340 -2.11 -7.26 5.52
CA HIS A 340 -1.17 -6.27 5.06
C HIS A 340 -0.72 -6.73 3.69
N PRO A 341 -0.68 -5.83 2.70
CA PRO A 341 -0.09 -6.15 1.42
C PRO A 341 1.31 -6.68 1.70
N ARG A 342 1.45 -7.98 1.45
CA ARG A 342 2.26 -8.86 2.27
C ARG A 342 3.69 -8.35 2.40
N SER A 343 4.23 -8.52 3.59
CA SER A 343 5.64 -8.34 3.91
C SER A 343 6.52 -9.50 3.36
N ASP A 344 6.13 -10.19 2.27
CA ASP A 344 7.13 -10.80 1.37
C ASP A 344 7.74 -9.74 0.46
N LEU A 345 7.00 -8.67 0.19
CA LEU A 345 7.58 -7.36 -0.07
C LEU A 345 8.27 -6.77 1.15
N GLY A 346 8.15 -7.35 2.33
CA GLY A 346 8.87 -7.04 3.57
C GLY A 346 10.14 -7.85 3.73
N GLN A 347 10.24 -9.01 3.06
CA GLN A 347 11.54 -9.53 2.66
C GLN A 347 12.10 -8.66 1.54
N ASN A 348 11.30 -8.22 0.56
CA ASN A 348 11.78 -7.26 -0.45
C ASN A 348 11.97 -5.83 0.07
N LEU A 349 11.41 -5.39 1.21
CA LEU A 349 11.54 -4.05 1.83
C LEU A 349 12.63 -4.12 2.90
N LYS A 350 12.78 -5.25 3.61
CA LYS A 350 14.08 -5.60 4.20
C LYS A 350 15.17 -5.67 3.14
N TRP A 351 14.84 -5.95 1.86
CA TRP A 351 15.79 -5.92 0.74
C TRP A 351 15.80 -4.65 -0.10
N LEU A 352 14.83 -3.73 -0.01
CA LEU A 352 14.87 -2.36 -0.55
C LEU A 352 15.47 -1.41 0.48
N GLY A 353 15.53 -1.85 1.74
CA GLY A 353 16.45 -1.37 2.77
C GLY A 353 17.79 -2.11 2.83
N ASN A 354 17.98 -3.23 2.09
CA ASN A 354 19.33 -3.84 1.88
C ASN A 354 19.91 -3.60 0.47
N LEU A 355 19.08 -3.28 -0.53
CA LEU A 355 19.48 -2.47 -1.68
C LEU A 355 19.55 -1.08 -1.09
N ASP A 356 20.74 -0.54 -1.01
CA ASP A 356 20.99 0.70 -0.30
C ASP A 356 20.43 1.92 -1.05
N PHE A 357 19.10 2.07 -1.21
CA PHE A 357 18.45 3.22 -1.88
C PHE A 357 18.83 4.59 -1.26
N ASN A 358 19.64 4.59 -0.19
CA ASN A 358 20.52 5.67 0.21
C ASN A 358 21.44 6.13 -0.94
N HIS A 359 21.11 7.28 -1.53
CA HIS A 359 22.08 8.11 -2.25
C HIS A 359 23.36 8.41 -1.44
N THR A 360 23.38 8.20 -0.12
CA THR A 360 24.54 8.46 0.76
C THR A 360 25.35 7.24 1.19
N ARG A 361 24.86 6.00 1.04
CA ARG A 361 25.74 4.81 1.15
C ARG A 361 26.48 4.53 -0.15
N LEU A 362 26.01 5.08 -1.28
CA LEU A 362 26.79 5.25 -2.52
C LEU A 362 28.15 5.93 -2.28
N LEU A 363 28.31 6.73 -1.22
CA LEU A 363 29.57 7.38 -0.86
C LEU A 363 30.41 6.61 0.19
N LYS A 364 29.88 5.55 0.82
CA LYS A 364 30.58 4.84 1.90
C LYS A 364 30.85 3.35 1.66
N SER A 365 30.14 2.68 0.75
CA SER A 365 30.45 1.29 0.39
C SER A 365 30.75 1.15 -1.09
N SER A 366 32.01 1.32 -1.43
CA SER A 366 32.67 0.96 -2.70
C SER A 366 32.73 -0.56 -2.92
N THR A 367 31.70 -1.31 -2.53
CA THR A 367 31.61 -2.75 -2.76
C THR A 367 30.54 -3.04 -3.81
N SER A 368 30.99 -3.44 -4.99
CA SER A 368 30.18 -3.96 -6.11
C SER A 368 28.96 -4.76 -5.63
N LEU A 369 27.76 -4.27 -5.92
CA LEU A 369 26.53 -5.03 -5.72
C LEU A 369 26.56 -6.22 -6.70
N GLY A 370 26.90 -7.40 -6.17
CA GLY A 370 27.05 -8.64 -6.93
C GLY A 370 25.72 -9.30 -7.36
N PRO A 371 25.66 -10.64 -7.49
CA PRO A 371 24.50 -11.40 -8.00
C PRO A 371 23.15 -11.14 -7.30
N GLY A 372 23.16 -10.59 -6.09
CA GLY A 372 21.95 -10.31 -5.32
C GLY A 372 21.08 -9.21 -5.94
N ALA A 373 21.67 -8.13 -6.46
CA ALA A 373 20.90 -7.02 -7.02
C ALA A 373 20.20 -7.40 -8.34
N ILE A 374 20.85 -8.18 -9.20
CA ILE A 374 20.25 -8.73 -10.43
C ILE A 374 19.06 -9.64 -10.10
N LYS A 375 19.19 -10.50 -9.07
CA LYS A 375 18.09 -11.34 -8.59
C LYS A 375 16.90 -10.49 -8.12
N SER A 376 17.17 -9.38 -7.46
CA SER A 376 16.12 -8.46 -6.99
C SER A 376 15.40 -7.76 -8.14
N TRP A 377 16.10 -7.34 -9.19
CA TRP A 377 15.45 -6.82 -10.40
C TRP A 377 14.47 -7.83 -11.00
N LYS A 378 14.86 -9.12 -11.06
CA LYS A 378 13.98 -10.20 -11.53
C LYS A 378 12.72 -10.33 -10.67
N THR A 379 12.86 -10.30 -9.34
CA THR A 379 11.70 -10.33 -8.43
C THR A 379 10.80 -9.10 -8.56
N ILE A 380 11.38 -7.92 -8.79
CA ILE A 380 10.65 -6.67 -9.08
C ILE A 380 9.82 -6.85 -10.36
N ILE A 381 10.43 -7.32 -11.45
CA ILE A 381 9.72 -7.57 -12.72
C ILE A 381 8.62 -8.62 -12.54
N GLU A 382 8.91 -9.76 -11.91
CA GLU A 382 7.94 -10.83 -11.69
C GLU A 382 6.70 -10.35 -10.94
N THR A 383 6.89 -9.47 -9.95
CA THR A 383 5.78 -8.89 -9.17
C THR A 383 5.04 -7.84 -10.00
N TYR A 384 5.78 -6.92 -10.62
CA TYR A 384 5.25 -5.83 -11.45
C TYR A 384 4.39 -6.34 -12.61
N MET A 385 4.83 -7.41 -13.28
CA MET A 385 4.14 -7.98 -14.45
C MET A 385 2.78 -8.62 -14.11
N GLN A 386 2.48 -8.84 -12.83
CA GLN A 386 1.18 -9.33 -12.38
C GLN A 386 0.16 -8.20 -12.15
N LEU A 387 0.60 -6.95 -12.23
CA LEU A 387 -0.21 -5.76 -11.95
C LEU A 387 -0.98 -5.27 -13.19
N GLU A 388 -1.93 -4.37 -12.95
CA GLU A 388 -2.87 -3.84 -13.92
C GLU A 388 -2.39 -2.49 -14.46
N LEU A 389 -2.39 -2.38 -15.79
CA LEU A 389 -2.15 -1.15 -16.54
C LEU A 389 -3.41 -0.81 -17.35
N SER A 390 -3.80 0.46 -17.31
CA SER A 390 -4.85 0.99 -18.18
C SER A 390 -4.37 1.02 -19.64
N TYR A 391 -3.12 1.41 -19.84
CA TYR A 391 -2.46 1.45 -21.14
C TYR A 391 -1.19 0.62 -21.10
N LEU A 392 -1.11 -0.41 -21.94
CA LEU A 392 0.09 -1.26 -22.01
C LEU A 392 1.31 -0.53 -22.60
N SER A 393 1.14 0.66 -23.17
CA SER A 393 2.26 1.54 -23.54
C SER A 393 3.08 1.99 -22.32
N ASP A 394 2.47 1.94 -21.13
CA ASP A 394 3.07 2.42 -19.89
C ASP A 394 3.91 1.34 -19.19
N THR A 395 4.07 0.15 -19.78
CA THR A 395 4.78 -0.98 -19.15
C THR A 395 6.20 -0.63 -18.70
N LEU A 396 6.99 0.07 -19.52
CA LEU A 396 8.33 0.52 -19.10
C LEU A 396 8.28 1.84 -18.30
N PRO A 397 7.50 2.87 -18.70
CA PRO A 397 7.36 4.10 -17.93
C PRO A 397 6.97 3.90 -16.45
N ALA A 398 6.03 2.99 -16.16
CA ALA A 398 5.49 2.78 -14.82
C ALA A 398 6.45 2.07 -13.83
N ILE A 399 7.62 1.62 -14.30
CA ILE A 399 8.70 1.05 -13.48
C ILE A 399 10.03 1.79 -13.66
N ALA A 400 10.06 2.84 -14.49
CA ALA A 400 11.28 3.53 -14.87
C ALA A 400 12.02 4.14 -13.67
N GLY A 401 11.30 4.63 -12.66
CA GLY A 401 11.92 5.14 -11.43
C GLY A 401 12.71 4.06 -10.69
N CYS A 402 12.16 2.84 -10.57
CA CYS A 402 12.86 1.71 -9.96
C CYS A 402 14.11 1.34 -10.76
N ALA A 403 14.00 1.32 -12.09
CA ALA A 403 15.14 1.06 -12.97
C ALA A 403 16.25 2.11 -12.81
N GLN A 404 15.90 3.40 -12.76
CA GLN A 404 16.87 4.49 -12.57
C GLN A 404 17.63 4.33 -11.26
N VAL A 405 16.93 4.06 -10.16
CA VAL A 405 17.61 3.87 -8.88
C VAL A 405 18.47 2.62 -8.93
N MET A 406 17.99 1.50 -9.47
CA MET A 406 18.81 0.29 -9.60
C MET A 406 20.03 0.48 -10.50
N ALA A 407 19.94 1.27 -11.57
CA ALA A 407 21.06 1.58 -12.44
C ALA A 407 22.20 2.28 -11.67
N LEU A 408 21.85 3.24 -10.79
CA LEU A 408 22.81 3.93 -9.92
C LEU A 408 23.53 2.97 -8.96
N HIS A 409 22.84 1.91 -8.52
CA HIS A 409 23.38 0.91 -7.59
C HIS A 409 24.24 -0.15 -8.27
N LEU A 410 23.76 -0.66 -9.40
CA LEU A 410 24.46 -1.68 -10.18
C LEU A 410 25.64 -1.11 -10.97
N ASN A 411 25.64 0.21 -11.21
CA ASN A 411 26.50 0.84 -12.22
C ASN A 411 26.35 0.14 -13.58
N HIS A 412 25.10 -0.19 -13.92
CA HIS A 412 24.72 -0.92 -15.12
C HIS A 412 23.85 -0.05 -16.02
N ASN A 413 23.96 -0.24 -17.34
CA ASN A 413 23.12 0.44 -18.31
C ASN A 413 21.77 -0.25 -18.44
N TYR A 414 20.70 0.48 -18.13
CA TYR A 414 19.34 -0.01 -18.32
C TYR A 414 18.93 0.06 -19.80
N VAL A 415 18.51 -1.06 -20.37
CA VAL A 415 18.10 -1.15 -21.77
C VAL A 415 16.75 -1.87 -21.87
N ALA A 416 15.68 -1.07 -22.02
CA ALA A 416 14.30 -1.53 -22.25
C ALA A 416 13.85 -2.72 -21.39
N GLY A 417 14.01 -2.60 -20.07
CA GLY A 417 13.60 -3.63 -19.10
C GLY A 417 14.73 -4.54 -18.64
N LEU A 418 15.88 -4.53 -19.31
CA LEU A 418 17.02 -5.40 -19.03
C LEU A 418 18.26 -4.56 -18.67
N TRP A 419 19.35 -5.24 -18.29
CA TRP A 419 20.66 -4.61 -18.09
C TRP A 419 21.62 -5.04 -19.20
N GLU A 420 22.38 -4.09 -19.75
CA GLU A 420 23.34 -4.36 -20.83
C GLU A 420 24.37 -5.43 -20.44
N GLU A 421 24.84 -5.37 -19.20
CA GLU A 421 25.89 -6.21 -18.63
C GLU A 421 25.45 -7.65 -18.40
N THR A 422 24.13 -7.88 -18.21
CA THR A 422 23.55 -9.21 -18.03
C THR A 422 22.66 -9.64 -19.18
N LEU A 423 22.69 -8.89 -20.29
CA LEU A 423 21.78 -9.06 -21.42
C LEU A 423 21.70 -10.50 -21.95
N PRO A 424 22.80 -11.26 -22.13
CA PRO A 424 22.71 -12.65 -22.60
C PRO A 424 21.88 -13.57 -21.69
N THR A 425 21.94 -13.35 -20.37
CA THR A 425 21.16 -14.14 -19.40
C THR A 425 19.74 -13.61 -19.29
N ASP A 426 19.57 -12.30 -19.35
CA ASP A 426 18.27 -11.65 -19.21
C ASP A 426 17.37 -11.87 -20.43
N LEU A 427 17.94 -12.05 -21.63
CA LEU A 427 17.24 -12.47 -22.84
C LEU A 427 16.63 -13.87 -22.76
N LEU A 428 16.98 -14.68 -21.75
CA LEU A 428 16.40 -16.01 -21.50
C LEU A 428 15.11 -15.94 -20.64
N TRP A 429 14.53 -14.76 -20.46
CA TRP A 429 13.27 -14.60 -19.75
C TRP A 429 12.15 -15.40 -20.42
N TYR A 430 11.19 -15.86 -19.62
CA TYR A 430 10.01 -16.58 -20.12
C TYR A 430 8.80 -16.29 -19.23
N VAL A 431 7.60 -16.45 -19.79
CA VAL A 431 6.35 -16.32 -19.02
C VAL A 431 5.96 -17.69 -18.49
N GLN A 432 5.94 -17.85 -17.17
CA GLN A 432 5.47 -19.08 -16.55
C GLN A 432 3.93 -19.15 -16.58
N ALA A 433 3.37 -19.94 -17.49
CA ALA A 433 1.93 -20.21 -17.51
C ALA A 433 1.54 -21.07 -16.27
N ARG A 434 0.77 -20.49 -15.34
CA ARG A 434 0.18 -21.28 -14.25
C ARG A 434 -1.01 -22.07 -14.79
N LYS A 435 -1.09 -23.37 -14.44
CA LYS A 435 -2.22 -24.25 -14.83
C LYS A 435 -3.55 -23.56 -14.51
N GLY A 436 -4.34 -23.26 -15.53
CA GLY A 436 -5.68 -22.65 -15.42
C GLY A 436 -5.75 -21.12 -15.43
N ARG A 437 -4.65 -20.37 -15.64
CA ARG A 437 -4.69 -18.90 -15.80
C ARG A 437 -3.91 -18.42 -17.03
N THR A 438 -4.67 -17.74 -17.90
CA THR A 438 -4.34 -16.80 -19.00
C THR A 438 -3.11 -17.06 -19.89
N VAL A 439 -3.39 -17.11 -21.20
CA VAL A 439 -2.45 -16.91 -22.31
C VAL A 439 -1.60 -15.65 -22.05
N PRO A 440 -0.29 -15.63 -22.40
CA PRO A 440 0.51 -14.41 -22.35
C PRO A 440 -0.23 -13.24 -23.01
N LYS A 441 -0.31 -12.09 -22.33
CA LYS A 441 -0.93 -10.91 -22.94
C LYS A 441 -0.16 -10.57 -24.23
N PRO A 442 -0.84 -10.38 -25.36
CA PRO A 442 -0.17 -10.00 -26.59
C PRO A 442 0.54 -8.65 -26.41
N ARG A 443 1.66 -8.47 -27.11
CA ARG A 443 2.39 -7.19 -27.15
C ARG A 443 1.44 -6.05 -27.50
N ALA A 444 1.53 -4.96 -26.76
CA ALA A 444 0.63 -3.83 -26.95
C ALA A 444 0.75 -3.27 -28.37
N LYS A 445 -0.39 -2.97 -28.99
CA LYS A 445 -0.43 -2.19 -30.22
C LYS A 445 0.11 -0.79 -29.91
N GLY A 446 1.24 -0.42 -30.52
CA GLY A 446 1.93 0.85 -30.25
C GLY A 446 2.98 0.78 -29.12
N SER A 447 3.34 -0.40 -28.61
CA SER A 447 4.49 -0.54 -27.71
C SER A 447 5.77 -0.08 -28.41
N THR A 448 6.50 0.83 -27.77
CA THR A 448 7.83 1.28 -28.19
C THR A 448 8.94 0.37 -27.67
N ALA A 449 8.62 -0.61 -26.80
CA ALA A 449 9.60 -1.56 -26.29
C ALA A 449 10.10 -2.47 -27.42
N PRO A 450 11.40 -2.80 -27.51
CA PRO A 450 11.93 -3.74 -28.50
C PRO A 450 11.33 -5.15 -28.36
N SER A 451 11.35 -5.95 -29.44
CA SER A 451 10.73 -7.30 -29.46
C SER A 451 11.36 -8.32 -28.51
N TRP A 452 12.59 -8.06 -28.05
CA TRP A 452 13.32 -8.90 -27.11
C TRP A 452 13.11 -8.48 -25.64
N SER A 453 12.45 -7.34 -25.41
CA SER A 453 12.04 -6.91 -24.07
C SER A 453 10.90 -7.79 -23.56
N TRP A 454 10.80 -7.92 -22.23
CA TRP A 454 9.65 -8.55 -21.57
C TRP A 454 8.38 -7.68 -21.58
N ALA A 455 8.48 -6.42 -22.00
CA ALA A 455 7.44 -5.38 -21.89
C ALA A 455 6.41 -5.31 -23.03
#